data_AF-A0A925VET7-F1
#
_entry.id   AF-A0A925VET7-F1
#
_cell.length_a   1.000
_cell.length_b   1.000
_cell.length_c   1.000
_cell.angle_alpha   90.00
_cell.angle_beta   90.00
_cell.angle_gamma   90.00
#
_symmetry.space_group_name_H-M   'P 1'
#
loop_
_entity.id
_entity.type
_entity.pdbx_description
1 polymer ?
#
loop_
_entity_poly.entity_id
_entity_poly.type
_entity_poly.pdbx_seq_one_letter_code
_entity_poly.pdbx_strand_id
1 'polypeptide(L)' 'MLLLRDADVLAPEPLGRCDVLIAGERIVAIAHELGSMPAAVPCEVIELGGLRLVPGLVDA' A
#
# COMPACT_ATOMS: atom_id res chain seq x y z
N MET A 1 -11.02 1.26 5.33
CA MET A 1 -9.64 1.54 4.87
C MET A 1 -9.11 0.31 4.15
N LEU A 2 -8.06 0.44 3.35
CA LEU A 2 -7.42 -0.68 2.65
C LEU A 2 -5.92 -0.66 2.93
N LEU A 3 -5.38 -1.76 3.43
CA LEU A 3 -3.96 -1.96 3.68
C LEU A 3 -3.43 -3.04 2.71
N LEU A 4 -2.58 -2.61 1.80
CA LEU A 4 -1.83 -3.50 0.91
C LEU A 4 -0.50 -3.84 1.58
N ARG A 5 -0.24 -5.12 1.82
CA ARG A 5 0.97 -5.57 2.51
C ARG A 5 1.97 -6.23 1.60
N ASP A 6 3.24 -6.07 1.94
CA ASP A 6 4.34 -6.81 1.34
C ASP A 6 4.40 -6.63 -0.20
N ALA A 7 4.28 -5.38 -0.64
CA ALA A 7 4.36 -4.97 -2.04
C ALA A 7 5.78 -4.56 -2.41
N ASP A 8 6.22 -4.85 -3.64
CA ASP A 8 7.42 -4.22 -4.21
C ASP A 8 7.00 -2.90 -4.88
N VAL A 9 7.20 -1.78 -4.19
CA VAL A 9 6.65 -0.48 -4.59
C VAL A 9 7.61 0.27 -5.50
N LEU A 10 7.11 0.74 -6.64
CA LEU A 10 7.81 1.66 -7.55
C LEU A 10 6.98 2.93 -7.68
N ALA A 11 7.53 4.12 -7.35
CA ALA A 11 6.74 5.35 -7.29
C ALA A 11 7.50 6.68 -7.57
N PRO A 12 7.87 6.97 -8.83
CA PRO A 12 8.17 6.02 -9.90
C PRO A 12 9.51 5.29 -9.67
N GLU A 13 10.39 5.84 -8.84
CA GLU A 13 11.60 5.17 -8.38
C GLU A 13 11.30 4.00 -7.42
N PRO A 14 12.13 2.95 -7.37
CA PRO A 14 11.90 1.83 -6.48
C PRO A 14 12.04 2.25 -5.01
N LEU A 15 10.99 1.98 -4.23
CA LEU A 15 10.97 2.10 -2.77
C LEU A 15 11.23 0.74 -2.10
N GLY A 16 11.15 -0.34 -2.87
CA GLY A 16 11.36 -1.71 -2.40
C GLY A 16 10.15 -2.27 -1.65
N ARG A 17 10.41 -3.23 -0.75
CA ARG A 17 9.36 -3.93 0.02
C ARG A 17 8.70 -2.99 1.03
N CYS A 18 7.41 -2.74 0.85
CA CYS A 18 6.61 -1.82 1.65
C CYS A 18 5.17 -2.28 1.79
N ASP A 19 4.53 -1.76 2.84
CA ASP A 19 3.09 -1.71 3.00
C ASP A 19 2.55 -0.34 2.58
N VAL A 20 1.32 -0.30 2.07
CA VAL A 20 0.64 0.91 1.61
C VAL A 20 -0.77 0.98 2.19
N LEU A 21 -1.07 2.07 2.90
CA LEU A 21 -2.37 2.33 3.51
C LEU A 21 -3.16 3.36 2.71
N ILE A 22 -4.40 2.99 2.37
CA ILE A 22 -5.33 3.80 1.59
C ILE A 22 -6.56 4.14 2.45
N ALA A 23 -6.91 5.41 2.48
CA ALA A 23 -8.12 5.92 3.09
C ALA A 23 -8.95 6.68 2.05
N GLY A 24 -10.04 6.05 1.58
CA GLY A 24 -10.83 6.58 0.48
C GLY A 24 -9.98 6.71 -0.79
N GLU A 25 -9.88 7.91 -1.32
CA GLU A 25 -9.15 8.22 -2.57
C GLU A 25 -7.68 8.61 -2.35
N ARG A 26 -7.17 8.50 -1.11
CA ARG A 26 -5.82 8.98 -0.75
C ARG A 26 -4.96 7.84 -0.22
N ILE A 27 -3.71 7.82 -0.67
CA ILE A 27 -2.63 7.09 0.00
C ILE A 27 -2.25 7.92 1.24
N VAL A 28 -2.40 7.33 2.43
CA VAL A 28 -2.17 8.03 3.70
C VAL A 28 -0.88 7.59 4.41
N ALA A 29 -0.33 6.43 4.04
CA ALA A 29 0.97 5.98 4.52
C ALA A 29 1.62 5.00 3.53
N ILE A 30 2.95 5.07 3.44
CA ILE A 30 3.82 4.07 2.81
C ILE A 30 4.99 3.86 3.78
N ALA A 31 5.26 2.61 4.16
CA ALA A 31 6.37 2.27 5.05
C ALA A 31 6.82 0.82 4.81
N HIS A 32 8.06 0.47 5.18
CA HIS A 32 8.58 -0.89 5.03
C HIS A 32 7.73 -1.94 5.76
N GLU A 33 7.17 -1.58 6.91
CA GLU A 33 6.26 -2.42 7.68
C GLU A 33 5.26 -1.50 8.39
N LEU A 34 3.97 -1.73 8.15
CA LEU A 34 2.90 -1.11 8.92
C LEU A 34 2.38 -2.15 9.92
N GLY A 35 2.35 -1.72 11.19
CA GLY A 35 1.79 -2.53 12.28
C GLY A 35 0.32 -2.91 12.04
N SER A 36 -0.25 -3.69 12.96
CA SER A 36 -1.65 -4.04 12.88
C SER A 36 -2.55 -2.81 13.06
N MET A 37 -3.65 -2.77 12.31
CA MET A 37 -4.67 -1.76 12.50
C MET A 37 -5.41 -1.99 13.83
N PRO A 38 -5.81 -0.93 14.55
CA PRO A 38 -6.65 -1.07 15.73
C PRO A 38 -7.95 -1.81 15.38
N ALA A 39 -8.38 -2.76 16.21
CA ALA A 39 -9.56 -3.60 15.94
C ALA A 39 -10.86 -2.79 15.76
N ALA A 40 -10.94 -1.59 16.35
CA ALA A 40 -12.09 -0.69 16.19
C ALA A 40 -12.16 -0.01 14.81
N VAL A 41 -11.09 -0.09 14.01
CA VAL A 41 -11.01 0.53 12.69
C VAL A 41 -11.20 -0.53 11.61
N PRO A 42 -12.31 -0.49 10.84
CA PRO A 42 -12.51 -1.42 9.74
C PRO A 42 -11.48 -1.17 8.64
N CYS A 43 -10.56 -2.11 8.50
CA CYS A 43 -9.52 -2.11 7.48
C CYS A 43 -9.52 -3.47 6.77
N GLU A 44 -9.67 -3.44 5.45
CA GLU A 44 -9.41 -4.59 4.60
C GLU A 44 -7.90 -4.72 4.43
N VAL A 45 -7.38 -5.94 4.61
CA VAL A 45 -5.95 -6.23 4.46
C VAL A 45 -5.78 -7.20 3.31
N ILE A 46 -4.93 -6.83 2.35
CA ILE A 46 -4.56 -7.68 1.21
C ILE A 46 -3.06 -7.93 1.26
N GLU A 47 -2.69 -9.19 1.42
CA GLU A 47 -1.30 -9.64 1.32
C GLU A 47 -0.90 -9.77 -0.15
N LEU A 48 0.02 -8.93 -0.61
CA LEU A 48 0.48 -8.92 -2.01
C LEU A 48 1.71 -9.82 -2.22
N GLY A 49 2.39 -10.23 -1.15
CA GLY A 49 3.34 -11.34 -1.15
C GLY A 49 4.49 -11.24 -2.15
N GLY A 50 4.90 -10.03 -2.54
CA GLY A 50 5.92 -9.88 -3.60
C GLY A 50 5.55 -8.95 -4.72
N LEU A 51 4.25 -8.80 -4.96
CA LEU A 51 3.79 -8.25 -6.23
C LEU A 51 4.17 -6.77 -6.37
N ARG A 52 4.41 -6.38 -7.62
CA ARG A 52 4.75 -5.00 -7.97
C ARG A 52 3.53 -4.12 -7.82
N LEU A 53 3.69 -3.03 -7.08
CA LEU A 53 2.72 -1.96 -6.98
C LEU A 53 3.29 -0.71 -7.66
N VAL A 54 2.57 -0.21 -8.67
CA VAL A 54 3.01 0.91 -9.52
C VAL A 54 1.94 2.00 -9.55
N PRO A 55 2.29 3.26 -9.86
CA PRO A 55 1.29 4.30 -10.07
C PRO A 55 0.43 3.93 -11.28
N GLY A 56 -0.83 4.37 -11.26
CA GLY A 56 -1.70 4.25 -12.43
C GLY A 56 -1.09 4.97 -13.63
N LEU A 57 -1.23 4.38 -14.82
CA LEU A 57 -0.81 5.02 -16.07
C LEU A 57 -1.70 6.23 -16.38
N VAL A 58 -1.11 7.30 -16.89
CA VAL A 58 -1.83 8.48 -17.37
C VAL A 58 -1.67 8.55 -18.88
N ASP A 59 -2.78 8.56 -19.60
CA ASP A 59 -2.84 8.76 -21.05
C ASP A 59 -3.33 10.19 -21.33
N ALA A 60 -2.62 10.91 -22.20
CA ALA A 60 -2.67 12.38 -22.31
C ALA A 60 -3.42 12.87 -23.56
#